data_AF-A0A7C1KIW2-F1
#
_entry.id   AF-A0A7C1KIW2-F1
#
_cell.length_a   1.000
_cell.length_b   1.000
_cell.length_c   1.000
_cell.angle_alpha   90.00
_cell.angle_beta   90.00
_cell.angle_gamma   90.00
#
_symmetry.space_group_name_H-M   'P 1'
#
loop_
_entity.id
_entity.type
_entity.pdbx_description
1 polymer ?
#
loop_
_entity_poly.entity_id
_entity_poly.type
_entity_poly.pdbx_seq_one_letter_code
_entity_poly.pdbx_strand_id
1 'polypeptide(L)'
;MDTVHGHCDVSDGILRVGLSVGVAETPSRAGTVSTQVWRVAAAGVLLGLLVASGTSAPPAAEPPQEPRIGGLPLFADWPRDQRPAAVLVVSGQTYGFLQPCGCTRPQLGGLERRAQLVQSLKAKGWPVAGVDLGDIYPQQMYVRKQGLLRYETIMHALHAMGYLAVGVGKTDIEAELDKLLTAYALQHDRPPYVLAANLLGQVEGKAISRQERFQPAGLQRPLVERFEVAKVGEVSVGIVGLIGRTLAEEIESQKLDPSITFVKNGQGKIDNGAVLREVLPAVQQHPLRPQLLVLLYQGSAEEAGLLARDFPQFQVIVCRSEESEPPQFATRVNNGATLIVQVGHKGRYVGVVGAFPQRGGSWQLQYQLVPLTEYYITPGSEADALRNNPVLPLLQTYAERVRDRNLLEAVAKRPHPVQIQHPDLNLSYYGSHRCQYCHAADYRLWERSAHSHALDTLEQKARRPSLRQFDPECVICHSVGLEYQSGFVSATKTPALKHVGCESCHGPGSGHATNPQHAGLQLLMSPWKQEATDRLPSVDVMKKLAALSLVEQRQAEQALPPAQRRTVERVASMCMKCHDHDNDPYFNLYVYWPKIAHGMKP
;
A
#
# COMPACT_ATOMS: atom_id res chain seq x y z
N MET A 1 61.36 22.77 -19.24
CA MET A 1 60.30 23.11 -20.19
C MET A 1 58.95 22.72 -19.61
N ASP A 2 58.27 23.44 -18.73
CA ASP A 2 58.50 24.52 -17.75
C ASP A 2 57.15 24.50 -16.99
N THR A 3 57.06 23.99 -15.75
CA THR A 3 57.05 24.73 -14.46
C THR A 3 55.91 25.77 -14.39
N VAL A 4 55.02 25.92 -13.38
CA VAL A 4 54.99 25.78 -11.90
C VAL A 4 53.48 25.82 -11.51
N HIS A 5 52.88 24.93 -10.71
CA HIS A 5 52.64 24.99 -9.24
C HIS A 5 52.11 26.32 -8.64
N GLY A 6 51.18 26.21 -7.68
CA GLY A 6 50.80 27.33 -6.79
C GLY A 6 49.47 27.15 -6.05
N HIS A 7 49.48 26.37 -4.97
CA HIS A 7 48.56 26.58 -3.82
C HIS A 7 48.85 27.93 -3.16
N CYS A 8 47.84 28.56 -2.55
CA CYS A 8 48.00 29.27 -1.28
C CYS A 8 46.66 29.50 -0.59
N ASP A 9 46.70 29.27 0.71
CA ASP A 9 45.67 29.37 1.74
C ASP A 9 45.71 30.79 2.39
N VAL A 10 44.83 30.99 3.39
CA VAL A 10 44.95 31.88 4.57
C VAL A 10 44.09 33.18 4.62
N SER A 11 43.15 33.15 5.58
CA SER A 11 42.75 34.18 6.58
C SER A 11 41.78 35.34 6.31
N ASP A 12 40.79 35.40 7.21
CA ASP A 12 40.24 36.52 8.01
C ASP A 12 39.99 37.92 7.41
N GLY A 13 38.77 38.42 7.62
CA GLY A 13 38.44 39.83 7.40
C GLY A 13 36.98 40.19 7.69
N ILE A 14 36.70 40.51 8.95
CA ILE A 14 35.43 41.04 9.48
C ILE A 14 35.07 42.38 8.81
N LEU A 15 33.79 42.57 8.44
CA LEU A 15 33.18 43.91 8.47
C LEU A 15 31.68 43.84 8.86
N ARG A 16 31.42 44.33 10.06
CA ARG A 16 30.10 44.63 10.62
C ARG A 16 29.54 45.88 9.96
N VAL A 17 28.27 45.87 9.57
CA VAL A 17 27.45 47.07 9.46
C VAL A 17 26.24 46.88 10.37
N GLY A 18 26.20 47.66 11.44
CA GLY A 18 25.10 47.70 12.38
C GLY A 18 23.99 48.64 11.91
N LEU A 19 22.76 48.32 12.27
CA LEU A 19 21.68 49.29 12.40
C LEU A 19 20.86 48.91 13.64
N SER A 20 20.88 49.83 14.60
CA SER A 20 20.28 49.76 15.92
C SER A 20 18.82 50.17 15.92
N VAL A 21 18.01 49.36 16.61
CA VAL A 21 16.97 49.70 17.62
C VAL A 21 16.17 50.99 17.44
N GLY A 22 14.85 50.83 17.35
CA GLY A 22 13.86 51.84 17.72
C GLY A 22 12.69 51.18 18.46
N VAL A 23 12.72 51.27 19.80
CA VAL A 23 11.58 51.00 20.70
C VAL A 23 10.79 52.30 20.81
N ALA A 24 9.46 52.24 20.74
CA ALA A 24 8.60 53.37 21.11
C ALA A 24 7.41 52.86 21.93
N GLU A 25 7.36 53.34 23.18
CA GLU A 25 6.31 53.15 24.16
C GLU A 25 5.06 53.98 23.85
N THR A 26 3.96 53.55 24.48
CA THR A 26 2.61 54.13 24.54
C THR A 26 2.55 55.58 24.99
N PRO A 27 1.36 56.21 24.85
CA PRO A 27 0.76 56.77 26.05
C PRO A 27 -0.72 56.43 26.24
N SER A 28 -1.05 56.27 27.52
CA SER A 28 -2.37 56.13 28.15
C SER A 28 -3.25 57.38 28.03
N ARG A 29 -4.58 57.19 28.01
CA ARG A 29 -5.53 58.12 28.65
C ARG A 29 -6.77 57.38 29.16
N ALA A 30 -7.10 57.67 30.42
CA ALA A 30 -8.20 57.15 31.21
C ALA A 30 -9.53 57.87 30.93
N GLY A 31 -10.66 57.21 31.25
CA GLY A 31 -11.99 57.80 31.17
C GLY A 31 -13.11 56.88 31.69
N THR A 32 -13.24 56.83 33.01
CA THR A 32 -14.44 56.65 33.87
C THR A 32 -15.74 55.98 33.37
N VAL A 33 -16.14 55.01 34.21
CA VAL A 33 -17.44 54.41 34.52
C VAL A 33 -18.68 55.32 34.36
N SER A 34 -19.75 54.78 33.78
CA SER A 34 -21.13 55.20 34.07
C SER A 34 -22.08 54.01 34.00
N THR A 35 -22.61 53.63 35.16
CA THR A 35 -23.75 52.74 35.36
C THR A 35 -25.05 53.52 35.16
N GLN A 36 -25.90 53.09 34.23
CA GLN A 36 -27.31 53.49 34.24
C GLN A 36 -28.23 52.31 33.96
N VAL A 37 -28.99 51.99 35.01
CA VAL A 37 -30.14 51.09 35.06
C VAL A 37 -31.34 51.84 34.49
N TRP A 38 -31.99 51.31 33.44
CA TRP A 38 -33.38 51.66 33.12
C TRP A 38 -34.18 50.43 32.67
N ARG A 39 -35.05 50.01 33.59
CA ARG A 39 -36.45 49.56 33.45
C ARG A 39 -36.82 48.57 32.34
N VAL A 40 -37.23 47.41 32.85
CA VAL A 40 -38.17 46.44 32.28
C VAL A 40 -39.45 47.12 31.79
N ALA A 41 -39.82 46.86 30.53
CA ALA A 41 -41.19 46.88 30.05
C ALA A 41 -41.38 45.69 29.11
N ALA A 42 -42.33 44.83 29.48
CA ALA A 42 -42.70 43.62 28.75
C ALA A 42 -43.49 43.95 27.48
N ALA A 43 -43.21 43.25 26.38
CA ALA A 43 -44.18 42.97 25.32
C ALA A 43 -43.67 41.87 24.39
N GLY A 44 -44.50 40.85 24.18
CA GLY A 44 -44.50 40.08 22.93
C GLY A 44 -43.74 38.76 22.93
N VAL A 45 -44.37 37.71 23.45
CA VAL A 45 -44.08 36.33 23.05
C VAL A 45 -44.43 36.17 21.57
N LEU A 46 -43.42 35.94 20.73
CA LEU A 46 -43.59 35.34 19.40
C LEU A 46 -42.67 34.11 19.35
N LEU A 47 -43.33 32.95 19.44
CA LEU A 47 -42.75 31.62 19.43
C LEU A 47 -42.19 31.33 18.04
N GLY A 48 -40.92 31.67 17.81
CA GLY A 48 -40.15 31.25 16.65
C GLY A 48 -39.37 29.98 16.97
N LEU A 49 -39.88 28.82 16.54
CA LEU A 49 -39.16 27.54 16.52
C LEU A 49 -37.94 27.63 15.59
N LEU A 50 -36.80 28.08 16.14
CA LEU A 50 -35.49 27.79 15.57
C LEU A 50 -35.16 26.33 15.92
N VAL A 51 -35.51 25.42 15.02
CA VAL A 51 -34.89 24.10 14.99
C VAL A 51 -33.45 24.32 14.55
N ALA A 52 -32.57 24.52 15.53
CA ALA A 52 -31.13 24.39 15.33
C ALA A 52 -30.87 22.94 14.95
N SER A 53 -30.77 22.67 13.65
CA SER A 53 -30.15 21.46 13.10
C SER A 53 -28.66 21.52 13.41
N GLY A 54 -28.32 21.32 14.68
CA GLY A 54 -26.97 21.05 15.12
C GLY A 54 -26.54 19.73 14.49
N THR A 55 -25.73 19.80 13.44
CA THR A 55 -24.86 18.70 13.06
C THR A 55 -23.89 18.52 14.21
N SER A 56 -24.24 17.65 15.16
CA SER A 56 -23.27 17.14 16.13
C SER A 56 -22.12 16.55 15.32
N ALA A 57 -20.90 17.02 15.61
CA ALA A 57 -19.71 16.31 15.14
C ALA A 57 -19.88 14.83 15.54
N PRO A 58 -19.52 13.87 14.66
CA PRO A 58 -19.56 12.46 15.05
C PRO A 58 -18.78 12.29 16.36
N PRO A 59 -19.30 11.49 17.31
CA PRO A 59 -18.61 11.25 18.57
C PRO A 59 -17.17 10.83 18.28
N ALA A 60 -16.23 11.28 19.13
CA ALA A 60 -14.83 10.90 19.02
C ALA A 60 -14.76 9.37 18.90
N ALA A 61 -14.16 8.88 17.81
CA ALA A 61 -14.07 7.45 17.54
C ALA A 61 -13.46 6.76 18.76
N GLU A 62 -14.11 5.70 19.26
CA GLU A 62 -13.54 4.87 20.31
C GLU A 62 -12.13 4.42 19.90
N PRO A 63 -11.18 4.36 20.85
CA PRO A 63 -9.83 3.93 20.53
C PRO A 63 -9.86 2.54 19.88
N PRO A 64 -9.06 2.30 18.83
CA PRO A 64 -9.05 1.02 18.16
C PRO A 64 -8.79 -0.11 19.17
N GLN A 65 -9.61 -1.16 19.13
CA GLN A 65 -9.46 -2.31 20.01
C GLN A 65 -8.53 -3.36 19.41
N GLU A 66 -7.84 -4.13 20.26
CA GLU A 66 -7.04 -5.28 19.81
C GLU A 66 -7.91 -6.24 19.01
N PRO A 67 -7.49 -6.70 17.82
CA PRO A 67 -8.29 -7.62 17.03
C PRO A 67 -8.50 -8.94 17.77
N ARG A 68 -9.70 -9.49 17.63
CA ARG A 68 -10.09 -10.78 18.23
C ARG A 68 -10.30 -11.80 17.14
N ILE A 69 -9.84 -13.03 17.36
CA ILE A 69 -10.02 -14.16 16.45
C ILE A 69 -11.01 -15.13 17.10
N GLY A 70 -12.17 -15.36 16.47
CA GLY A 70 -13.24 -16.16 17.07
C GLY A 70 -13.77 -15.59 18.40
N GLY A 71 -13.69 -14.26 18.60
CA GLY A 71 -14.07 -13.58 19.85
C GLY A 71 -13.00 -13.61 20.96
N LEU A 72 -11.92 -14.37 20.77
CA LEU A 72 -10.83 -14.49 21.74
C LEU A 72 -9.74 -13.43 21.52
N PRO A 73 -9.09 -12.94 22.59
CA PRO A 73 -7.86 -12.16 22.47
C PRO A 73 -6.78 -12.92 21.68
N LEU A 74 -5.86 -12.19 21.05
CA LEU A 74 -4.75 -12.81 20.34
C LEU A 74 -3.92 -13.70 21.27
N PHE A 75 -3.54 -14.87 20.75
CA PHE A 75 -2.73 -15.90 21.42
C PHE A 75 -3.34 -16.46 22.72
N ALA A 76 -4.63 -16.27 22.96
CA ALA A 76 -5.28 -16.71 24.20
C ALA A 76 -5.34 -18.24 24.37
N ASP A 77 -5.25 -18.97 23.26
CA ASP A 77 -5.24 -20.43 23.13
C ASP A 77 -3.82 -21.04 23.13
N TRP A 78 -2.78 -20.20 23.22
CA TRP A 78 -1.40 -20.67 23.34
C TRP A 78 -1.11 -21.16 24.77
N PRO A 79 -0.11 -22.05 24.97
CA PRO A 79 0.30 -22.51 26.29
C PRO A 79 0.54 -21.35 27.26
N ARG A 80 -0.06 -21.40 28.45
CA ARG A 80 0.01 -20.32 29.46
C ARG A 80 1.15 -20.51 30.46
N ASP A 81 1.51 -21.76 30.69
CA ASP A 81 2.55 -22.22 31.61
C ASP A 81 3.94 -22.28 30.96
N GLN A 82 4.02 -22.09 29.65
CA GLN A 82 5.26 -22.13 28.88
C GLN A 82 5.34 -20.94 27.92
N ARG A 83 6.51 -20.30 27.83
CA ARG A 83 6.78 -19.29 26.80
C ARG A 83 7.28 -19.96 25.52
N PRO A 84 6.99 -19.41 24.32
CA PRO A 84 7.60 -19.91 23.10
C PRO A 84 9.12 -19.70 23.13
N ALA A 85 9.87 -20.72 22.71
CA ALA A 85 11.33 -20.63 22.61
C ALA A 85 11.77 -19.85 21.37
N ALA A 86 10.92 -19.79 20.34
CA ALA A 86 11.06 -18.96 19.15
C ALA A 86 9.69 -18.54 18.63
N VAL A 87 9.59 -17.31 18.13
CA VAL A 87 8.42 -16.78 17.42
C VAL A 87 8.86 -16.29 16.05
N LEU A 88 8.23 -16.82 15.00
CA LEU A 88 8.43 -16.41 13.63
C LEU A 88 7.23 -15.60 13.14
N VAL A 89 7.47 -14.37 12.73
CA VAL A 89 6.51 -13.57 11.96
C VAL A 89 6.68 -13.91 10.49
N VAL A 90 5.60 -14.33 9.86
CA VAL A 90 5.59 -14.86 8.50
C VAL A 90 4.78 -13.92 7.62
N SER A 91 5.41 -13.38 6.57
CA SER A 91 4.75 -12.53 5.57
C SER A 91 5.19 -12.90 4.16
N GLY A 92 4.62 -12.22 3.17
CA GLY A 92 4.90 -12.45 1.74
C GLY A 92 3.88 -11.68 0.90
N GLN A 93 4.06 -11.67 -0.42
CA GLN A 93 3.10 -11.07 -1.36
C GLN A 93 2.72 -9.63 -0.95
N THR A 94 3.71 -8.87 -0.45
CA THR A 94 3.51 -7.49 0.01
C THR A 94 3.25 -6.56 -1.16
N TYR A 95 3.72 -6.89 -2.37
CA TYR A 95 3.44 -6.19 -3.62
C TYR A 95 3.62 -4.66 -3.54
N GLY A 96 4.69 -4.22 -2.88
CA GLY A 96 5.03 -2.80 -2.79
C GLY A 96 4.20 -1.98 -1.79
N PHE A 97 3.24 -2.58 -1.08
CA PHE A 97 2.38 -1.85 -0.14
C PHE A 97 3.15 -1.46 1.13
N LEU A 98 3.54 -0.19 1.21
CA LEU A 98 4.23 0.39 2.36
C LEU A 98 3.29 0.74 3.52
N GLN A 99 2.04 1.06 3.17
CA GLN A 99 0.99 1.60 4.04
C GLN A 99 -0.37 1.13 3.49
N PRO A 100 -1.44 1.14 4.30
CA PRO A 100 -2.76 0.87 3.78
C PRO A 100 -3.12 1.87 2.69
N CYS A 101 -3.57 1.38 1.55
CA CYS A 101 -4.17 2.21 0.50
C CYS A 101 -5.63 2.39 0.87
N GLY A 102 -6.08 3.64 1.05
CA GLY A 102 -7.49 3.97 1.16
C GLY A 102 -7.83 5.21 1.96
N CYS A 103 -9.09 5.62 1.83
CA CYS A 103 -9.65 6.83 2.42
C CYS A 103 -10.68 6.50 3.52
N THR A 104 -11.26 5.30 3.50
CA THR A 104 -12.30 4.86 4.44
C THR A 104 -11.74 3.89 5.48
N ARG A 105 -12.21 4.03 6.73
CA ARG A 105 -11.82 3.19 7.86
C ARG A 105 -12.83 2.06 8.12
N PRO A 106 -12.41 0.91 8.69
CA PRO A 106 -11.06 0.58 9.12
C PRO A 106 -10.18 0.09 7.98
N GLN A 107 -8.92 0.53 7.97
CA GLN A 107 -7.93 0.04 7.01
C GLN A 107 -7.12 -1.13 7.59
N LEU A 108 -6.53 -1.96 6.74
CA LEU A 108 -5.62 -3.05 7.12
C LEU A 108 -4.24 -2.90 6.48
N GLY A 109 -3.22 -3.38 7.17
CA GLY A 109 -1.85 -3.51 6.64
C GLY A 109 -0.93 -2.32 6.90
N GLY A 110 0.16 -2.26 6.14
CA GLY A 110 1.20 -1.25 6.28
C GLY A 110 2.35 -1.62 7.22
N LEU A 111 3.53 -1.12 6.90
CA LEU A 111 4.77 -1.48 7.58
C LEU A 111 4.88 -0.88 8.99
N GLU A 112 4.28 0.29 9.25
CA GLU A 112 4.17 0.85 10.61
C GLU A 112 3.50 -0.17 11.54
N ARG A 113 2.36 -0.71 11.10
CA ARG A 113 1.54 -1.64 11.87
C ARG A 113 2.21 -2.99 12.04
N ARG A 114 2.89 -3.47 11.00
CA ARG A 114 3.71 -4.67 11.07
C ARG A 114 4.82 -4.52 12.12
N ALA A 115 5.51 -3.38 12.12
CA ALA A 115 6.55 -3.11 13.11
C ALA A 115 5.99 -3.01 14.53
N GLN A 116 4.83 -2.37 14.71
CA GLN A 116 4.16 -2.27 16.01
C GLN A 116 3.75 -3.66 16.54
N LEU A 117 3.25 -4.55 15.68
CA LEU A 117 2.98 -5.94 16.07
C LEU A 117 4.27 -6.67 16.49
N VAL A 118 5.35 -6.57 15.70
CA VAL A 118 6.63 -7.19 16.06
C VAL A 118 7.13 -6.67 17.41
N GLN A 119 7.01 -5.36 17.68
CA GLN A 119 7.36 -4.78 18.97
C GLN A 119 6.47 -5.28 20.10
N SER A 120 5.15 -5.42 19.87
CA SER A 120 4.22 -5.93 20.89
C SER A 120 4.49 -7.39 21.26
N LEU A 121 4.89 -8.22 20.28
CA LEU A 121 5.35 -9.59 20.52
C LEU A 121 6.64 -9.61 21.34
N LYS A 122 7.62 -8.76 21.00
CA LYS A 122 8.87 -8.62 21.76
C LYS A 122 8.61 -8.12 23.19
N ALA A 123 7.67 -7.21 23.39
CA ALA A 123 7.28 -6.69 24.69
C ALA A 123 6.65 -7.75 25.62
N LYS A 124 6.12 -8.85 25.07
CA LYS A 124 5.71 -10.04 25.86
C LYS A 124 6.92 -10.85 26.38
N GLY A 125 8.15 -10.42 26.06
CA GLY A 125 9.38 -11.13 26.38
C GLY A 125 9.64 -12.33 25.45
N TRP A 126 9.02 -12.35 24.28
CA TRP A 126 9.19 -13.43 23.31
C TRP A 126 10.41 -13.16 22.39
N PRO A 127 11.18 -14.21 22.04
CA PRO A 127 12.22 -14.11 21.02
C PRO A 127 11.57 -14.13 19.63
N VAL A 128 11.57 -12.97 18.96
CA VAL A 128 10.83 -12.76 17.70
C VAL A 128 11.79 -12.45 16.55
N ALA A 129 11.64 -13.15 15.44
CA ALA A 129 12.25 -12.83 14.16
C ALA A 129 11.23 -12.98 13.02
N GLY A 130 11.54 -12.41 11.85
CA GLY A 130 10.66 -12.49 10.68
C GLY A 130 11.24 -13.31 9.53
N VAL A 131 10.38 -13.89 8.71
CA VAL A 131 10.72 -14.40 7.37
C VAL A 131 9.65 -13.97 6.37
N ASP A 132 10.07 -13.62 5.17
CA ASP A 132 9.16 -13.16 4.12
C ASP A 132 9.25 -14.08 2.89
N LEU A 133 8.11 -14.44 2.31
CA LEU A 133 8.08 -15.34 1.16
C LEU A 133 8.68 -14.70 -0.10
N GLY A 134 8.73 -13.37 -0.19
CA GLY A 134 9.04 -12.64 -1.42
C GLY A 134 7.77 -12.07 -2.05
N ASP A 135 7.83 -11.75 -3.34
CA ASP A 135 6.84 -10.91 -4.00
C ASP A 135 6.72 -9.53 -3.32
N ILE A 136 7.90 -8.92 -3.13
CA ILE A 136 8.04 -7.62 -2.50
C ILE A 136 7.73 -6.52 -3.51
N TYR A 137 8.14 -6.70 -4.77
CA TYR A 137 7.96 -5.69 -5.81
C TYR A 137 6.46 -5.49 -6.16
N PRO A 138 6.00 -4.25 -6.44
CA PRO A 138 4.61 -4.01 -6.81
C PRO A 138 4.19 -4.64 -8.13
N GLN A 139 3.00 -5.25 -8.15
CA GLN A 139 2.42 -5.86 -9.36
C GLN A 139 2.09 -4.84 -10.46
N GLN A 140 1.76 -3.61 -10.07
CA GLN A 140 1.43 -2.52 -10.97
C GLN A 140 2.03 -1.22 -10.46
N MET A 141 2.58 -0.41 -11.37
CA MET A 141 3.17 0.88 -11.04
C MET A 141 2.98 1.88 -12.18
N TYR A 142 2.63 3.13 -11.83
CA TYR A 142 2.64 4.25 -12.78
C TYR A 142 4.06 4.67 -13.17
N VAL A 143 5.01 4.52 -12.25
CA VAL A 143 6.42 4.92 -12.44
C VAL A 143 7.34 3.79 -11.96
N ARG A 144 8.03 3.12 -12.89
CA ARG A 144 8.94 2.00 -12.56
C ARG A 144 10.00 2.36 -11.51
N LYS A 145 10.55 3.58 -11.57
CA LYS A 145 11.53 4.06 -10.58
C LYS A 145 10.96 4.14 -9.16
N GLN A 146 9.66 4.38 -9.00
CA GLN A 146 8.99 4.37 -7.70
C GLN A 146 8.84 2.94 -7.16
N GLY A 147 8.61 1.96 -8.04
CA GLY A 147 8.55 0.54 -7.66
C GLY A 147 9.84 0.06 -7.02
N LEU A 148 10.99 0.44 -7.59
CA LEU A 148 12.30 0.14 -7.02
C LEU A 148 12.49 0.79 -5.63
N LEU A 149 12.07 2.04 -5.47
CA LEU A 149 12.10 2.72 -4.17
C LEU A 149 11.23 2.01 -3.11
N ARG A 150 10.07 1.48 -3.51
CA ARG A 150 9.20 0.71 -2.60
C ARG A 150 9.87 -0.59 -2.18
N TYR A 151 10.44 -1.33 -3.13
CA TYR A 151 11.19 -2.54 -2.83
C TYR A 151 12.32 -2.27 -1.83
N GLU A 152 13.17 -1.28 -2.11
CA GLU A 152 14.28 -0.87 -1.23
C GLU A 152 13.76 -0.51 0.17
N THR A 153 12.70 0.29 0.24
CA THR A 153 12.08 0.71 1.52
C THR A 153 11.54 -0.48 2.32
N ILE A 154 10.89 -1.44 1.66
CA ILE A 154 10.39 -2.66 2.31
C ILE A 154 11.54 -3.48 2.87
N MET A 155 12.61 -3.71 2.08
CA MET A 155 13.75 -4.50 2.53
C MET A 155 14.44 -3.87 3.76
N HIS A 156 14.60 -2.54 3.77
CA HIS A 156 15.09 -1.83 4.96
C HIS A 156 14.14 -1.92 6.16
N ALA A 157 12.82 -1.87 5.93
CA ALA A 157 11.84 -2.02 7.01
C ALA A 157 11.85 -3.46 7.58
N LEU A 158 11.95 -4.48 6.72
CA LEU A 158 12.10 -5.88 7.12
C LEU A 158 13.36 -6.06 7.98
N HIS A 159 14.49 -5.50 7.56
CA HIS A 159 15.72 -5.47 8.37
C HIS A 159 15.47 -4.84 9.75
N ALA A 160 14.87 -3.65 9.79
CA ALA A 160 14.58 -2.92 11.03
C ALA A 160 13.64 -3.69 11.98
N MET A 161 12.77 -4.55 11.43
CA MET A 161 11.89 -5.42 12.21
C MET A 161 12.59 -6.70 12.71
N GLY A 162 13.75 -7.05 12.16
CA GLY A 162 14.49 -8.28 12.49
C GLY A 162 14.08 -9.47 11.63
N TYR A 163 13.78 -9.25 10.36
CA TYR A 163 13.60 -10.33 9.39
C TYR A 163 14.95 -10.93 8.99
N LEU A 164 15.00 -12.27 8.93
CA LEU A 164 16.20 -13.05 8.67
C LEU A 164 16.41 -13.32 7.18
N ALA A 165 15.32 -13.59 6.47
CA ALA A 165 15.36 -13.99 5.07
C ALA A 165 14.10 -13.57 4.30
N VAL A 166 14.27 -13.40 3.00
CA VAL A 166 13.22 -13.09 2.01
C VAL A 166 13.36 -14.08 0.84
N GLY A 167 12.29 -14.73 0.41
CA GLY A 167 12.29 -15.54 -0.81
C GLY A 167 12.23 -14.69 -2.09
N VAL A 168 12.36 -15.32 -3.25
CA VAL A 168 12.25 -14.63 -4.57
C VAL A 168 10.91 -14.99 -5.21
N GLY A 169 10.04 -14.00 -5.39
CA GLY A 169 8.72 -14.16 -6.00
C GLY A 169 8.67 -13.83 -7.50
N LYS A 170 7.49 -14.01 -8.09
CA LYS A 170 7.22 -13.71 -9.51
C LYS A 170 7.46 -12.23 -9.81
N THR A 171 6.89 -11.34 -9.00
CA THR A 171 6.99 -9.88 -9.18
C THR A 171 8.42 -9.39 -9.02
N ASP A 172 9.23 -10.04 -8.19
CA ASP A 172 10.64 -9.71 -8.03
C ASP A 172 11.45 -10.05 -9.29
N ILE A 173 11.09 -11.13 -9.98
CA ILE A 173 11.70 -11.55 -11.26
C ILE A 173 11.26 -10.65 -12.41
N GLU A 174 9.95 -10.37 -12.53
CA GLU A 174 9.40 -9.46 -13.54
C GLU A 174 9.98 -8.04 -13.45
N ALA A 175 10.41 -7.64 -12.26
CA ALA A 175 11.05 -6.35 -11.98
C ALA A 175 12.54 -6.30 -12.34
N GLU A 176 13.07 -7.31 -13.03
CA GLU A 176 14.49 -7.51 -13.33
C GLU A 176 15.29 -7.72 -12.03
N LEU A 177 15.37 -8.96 -11.57
CA LEU A 177 15.90 -9.35 -10.25
C LEU A 177 17.26 -8.69 -9.91
N ASP A 178 18.15 -8.54 -10.89
CA ASP A 178 19.44 -7.86 -10.72
C ASP A 178 19.32 -6.43 -10.20
N LYS A 179 18.31 -5.68 -10.67
CA LYS A 179 18.07 -4.31 -10.21
C LYS A 179 17.67 -4.29 -8.75
N LEU A 180 16.86 -5.25 -8.33
CA LEU A 180 16.41 -5.39 -6.93
C LEU A 180 17.59 -5.78 -6.02
N LEU A 181 18.38 -6.77 -6.43
CA LEU A 181 19.58 -7.18 -5.71
C LEU A 181 20.60 -6.04 -5.60
N THR A 182 20.79 -5.27 -6.68
CA THR A 182 21.68 -4.09 -6.68
C THR A 182 21.20 -3.00 -5.73
N ALA A 183 19.88 -2.81 -5.59
CA ALA A 183 19.30 -1.78 -4.74
C ALA A 183 19.40 -2.09 -3.24
N TYR A 184 19.50 -3.37 -2.85
CA TYR A 184 19.57 -3.75 -1.44
C TYR A 184 20.73 -4.69 -1.12
N ALA A 185 20.70 -5.93 -1.64
CA ALA A 185 21.61 -7.00 -1.26
C ALA A 185 23.08 -6.70 -1.59
N LEU A 186 23.35 -6.03 -2.71
CA LEU A 186 24.72 -5.62 -3.08
C LEU A 186 25.25 -4.49 -2.20
N GLN A 187 24.36 -3.63 -1.69
CA GLN A 187 24.73 -2.49 -0.87
C GLN A 187 24.94 -2.88 0.60
N HIS A 188 24.42 -4.03 1.03
CA HIS A 188 24.42 -4.43 2.42
C HIS A 188 24.61 -5.93 2.60
N ASP A 189 25.66 -6.32 3.32
CA ASP A 189 25.84 -7.68 3.80
C ASP A 189 25.14 -7.84 5.17
N ARG A 190 23.80 -7.81 5.17
CA ARG A 190 22.96 -7.98 6.37
C ARG A 190 21.57 -8.55 6.06
N PRO A 191 20.90 -9.18 7.04
CA PRO A 191 19.52 -9.66 6.87
C PRO A 191 18.52 -8.55 6.51
N PRO A 192 17.38 -8.86 5.87
CA PRO A 192 17.04 -10.19 5.39
C PRO A 192 17.87 -10.56 4.16
N TYR A 193 18.38 -11.78 4.13
CA TYR A 193 19.08 -12.31 2.97
C TYR A 193 18.08 -12.88 1.96
N VAL A 194 18.34 -12.68 0.67
CA VAL A 194 17.47 -13.17 -0.40
C VAL A 194 17.78 -14.64 -0.65
N LEU A 195 16.77 -15.51 -0.68
CA LEU A 195 16.93 -16.96 -0.79
C LEU A 195 16.16 -17.55 -1.99
N ALA A 196 16.85 -18.32 -2.83
CA ALA A 196 16.26 -19.16 -3.87
C ALA A 196 17.24 -20.28 -4.27
N ALA A 197 17.09 -21.44 -3.65
CA ALA A 197 18.06 -22.54 -3.78
C ALA A 197 18.08 -23.20 -5.16
N ASN A 198 16.95 -23.20 -5.86
CA ASN A 198 16.84 -23.78 -7.20
C ASN A 198 17.10 -22.79 -8.33
N LEU A 199 17.44 -21.54 -8.03
CA LEU A 199 17.69 -20.50 -9.03
C LEU A 199 19.14 -20.58 -9.52
N LEU A 200 19.30 -20.63 -10.84
CA LEU A 200 20.57 -20.67 -11.57
C LEU A 200 20.65 -19.46 -12.52
N GLY A 201 21.86 -19.13 -12.96
CA GLY A 201 22.04 -18.19 -14.06
C GLY A 201 21.93 -18.88 -15.41
N GLN A 202 21.74 -18.08 -16.46
CA GLN A 202 21.76 -18.55 -17.84
C GLN A 202 22.50 -17.56 -18.73
N VAL A 203 23.38 -18.07 -19.59
CA VAL A 203 24.09 -17.31 -20.62
C VAL A 203 23.97 -18.08 -21.93
N GLU A 204 23.44 -17.43 -22.97
CA GLU A 204 23.25 -18.04 -24.30
C GLU A 204 22.48 -19.39 -24.24
N GLY A 205 21.49 -19.49 -23.35
CA GLY A 205 20.69 -20.71 -23.15
C GLY A 205 21.40 -21.84 -22.39
N LYS A 206 22.63 -21.62 -21.90
CA LYS A 206 23.36 -22.57 -21.05
C LYS A 206 23.25 -22.15 -19.59
N ALA A 207 22.91 -23.09 -18.73
CA ALA A 207 22.88 -22.87 -17.29
C ALA A 207 24.30 -22.63 -16.75
N ILE A 208 24.45 -21.63 -15.89
CA ILE A 208 25.64 -21.38 -15.08
C ILE A 208 25.28 -21.50 -13.61
N SER A 209 26.24 -21.81 -12.74
CA SER A 209 25.93 -21.99 -11.33
C SER A 209 25.38 -20.72 -10.69
N ARG A 210 24.62 -20.89 -9.61
CA ARG A 210 24.12 -19.79 -8.79
C ARG A 210 25.27 -18.92 -8.25
N GLN A 211 26.39 -19.53 -7.86
CA GLN A 211 27.57 -18.81 -7.40
C GLN A 211 28.16 -17.94 -8.51
N GLU A 212 28.36 -18.49 -9.72
CA GLU A 212 28.83 -17.70 -10.88
C GLU A 212 27.89 -16.54 -11.21
N ARG A 213 26.58 -16.74 -11.06
CA ARG A 213 25.57 -15.73 -11.41
C ARG A 213 25.40 -14.62 -10.38
N PHE A 214 25.40 -14.97 -9.10
CA PHE A 214 24.95 -14.09 -8.01
C PHE A 214 26.06 -13.73 -7.02
N GLN A 215 27.30 -14.16 -7.23
CA GLN A 215 28.44 -13.76 -6.40
C GLN A 215 29.48 -12.98 -7.20
N PRO A 216 29.24 -11.68 -7.49
CA PRO A 216 30.28 -10.78 -7.95
C PRO A 216 31.57 -10.88 -7.13
N ALA A 217 32.70 -10.62 -7.78
CA ALA A 217 34.00 -10.63 -7.12
C ALA A 217 34.04 -9.69 -5.91
N GLY A 218 34.58 -10.18 -4.78
CA GLY A 218 34.72 -9.41 -3.55
C GLY A 218 33.59 -9.58 -2.53
N LEU A 219 32.52 -10.29 -2.85
CA LEU A 219 31.45 -10.61 -1.89
C LEU A 219 31.75 -11.88 -1.09
N GLN A 220 31.50 -11.83 0.23
CA GLN A 220 31.65 -12.97 1.13
C GLN A 220 30.56 -14.04 0.91
N ARG A 221 29.40 -13.62 0.44
CA ARG A 221 28.25 -14.48 0.13
C ARG A 221 27.62 -14.10 -1.22
N PRO A 222 27.02 -15.05 -1.95
CA PRO A 222 26.09 -14.77 -3.04
C PRO A 222 24.96 -13.82 -2.62
N LEU A 223 24.53 -12.96 -3.54
CA LEU A 223 23.39 -12.05 -3.38
C LEU A 223 22.06 -12.80 -3.24
N VAL A 224 21.96 -13.99 -3.86
CA VAL A 224 20.83 -14.92 -3.70
C VAL A 224 21.38 -16.20 -3.11
N GLU A 225 21.01 -16.50 -1.85
CA GLU A 225 21.48 -17.67 -1.11
C GLU A 225 20.59 -18.93 -1.26
N ARG A 226 21.13 -20.13 -0.96
CA ARG A 226 20.28 -21.35 -0.88
C ARG A 226 19.47 -21.37 0.41
N PHE A 227 20.14 -21.03 1.50
CA PHE A 227 19.59 -21.06 2.83
C PHE A 227 20.29 -20.05 3.74
N GLU A 228 19.68 -19.78 4.88
CA GLU A 228 20.24 -19.00 5.98
C GLU A 228 20.04 -19.78 7.28
N VAL A 229 20.98 -19.69 8.23
CA VAL A 229 20.80 -20.26 9.57
C VAL A 229 21.11 -19.19 10.60
N ALA A 230 20.13 -18.85 11.43
CA ALA A 230 20.25 -17.81 12.44
C ALA A 230 19.61 -18.21 13.77
N LYS A 231 19.98 -17.52 14.85
CA LYS A 231 19.35 -17.71 16.16
C LYS A 231 18.11 -16.82 16.32
N VAL A 232 17.05 -17.40 16.86
CA VAL A 232 15.85 -16.71 17.36
C VAL A 232 15.74 -17.03 18.85
N GLY A 233 16.19 -16.11 19.70
CA GLY A 233 16.51 -16.45 21.09
C GLY A 233 17.64 -17.47 21.12
N GLU A 234 17.43 -18.58 21.82
CA GLU A 234 18.40 -19.70 21.86
C GLU A 234 18.17 -20.76 20.78
N VAL A 235 17.08 -20.67 20.03
CA VAL A 235 16.74 -21.64 18.99
C VAL A 235 17.46 -21.28 17.70
N SER A 236 18.26 -22.20 17.17
CA SER A 236 18.80 -22.05 15.82
C SER A 236 17.74 -22.46 14.80
N VAL A 237 17.44 -21.57 13.86
CA VAL A 237 16.44 -21.75 12.79
C VAL A 237 17.15 -21.80 11.45
N GLY A 238 16.91 -22.85 10.67
CA GLY A 238 17.39 -22.97 9.29
C GLY A 238 16.27 -22.62 8.32
N ILE A 239 16.54 -21.73 7.37
CA ILE A 239 15.56 -21.20 6.42
C ILE A 239 16.05 -21.49 5.01
N VAL A 240 15.26 -22.22 4.21
CA VAL A 240 15.56 -22.53 2.81
C VAL A 240 14.60 -21.75 1.93
N GLY A 241 15.10 -21.11 0.86
CA GLY A 241 14.26 -20.48 -0.15
C GLY A 241 14.12 -21.36 -1.39
N LEU A 242 12.93 -21.45 -1.98
CA LEU A 242 12.70 -22.29 -3.15
C LEU A 242 11.56 -21.73 -4.02
N ILE A 243 11.80 -21.60 -5.32
CA ILE A 243 10.76 -21.24 -6.29
C ILE A 243 10.04 -22.52 -6.70
N GLY A 244 8.72 -22.54 -6.53
CA GLY A 244 7.89 -23.72 -6.80
C GLY A 244 7.90 -24.12 -8.25
N ARG A 245 7.73 -25.41 -8.52
CA ARG A 245 7.81 -25.99 -9.86
C ARG A 245 6.91 -25.27 -10.85
N THR A 246 5.62 -25.08 -10.52
CA THR A 246 4.66 -24.45 -11.43
C THR A 246 5.07 -23.00 -11.75
N LEU A 247 5.53 -22.24 -10.75
CA LEU A 247 5.99 -20.87 -10.96
C LEU A 247 7.30 -20.83 -11.78
N ALA A 248 8.25 -21.73 -11.53
CA ALA A 248 9.49 -21.82 -12.30
C ALA A 248 9.22 -22.14 -13.78
N GLU A 249 8.30 -23.08 -14.06
CA GLU A 249 7.84 -23.39 -15.42
C GLU A 249 7.14 -22.18 -16.08
N GLU A 250 6.34 -21.42 -15.32
CA GLU A 250 5.72 -20.18 -15.79
C GLU A 250 6.78 -19.13 -16.16
N ILE A 251 7.77 -18.89 -15.31
CA ILE A 251 8.85 -17.92 -15.53
C ILE A 251 9.63 -18.24 -16.81
N GLU A 252 10.01 -19.50 -17.02
CA GLU A 252 10.73 -19.92 -18.23
C GLU A 252 9.87 -19.84 -19.48
N SER A 253 8.61 -20.30 -19.42
CA SER A 253 7.71 -20.32 -20.58
C SER A 253 7.30 -18.92 -21.04
N GLN A 254 7.09 -18.00 -20.10
CA GLN A 254 6.78 -16.59 -20.40
C GLN A 254 8.04 -15.73 -20.62
N LYS A 255 9.24 -16.29 -20.42
CA LYS A 255 10.54 -15.59 -20.54
C LYS A 255 10.60 -14.32 -19.70
N LEU A 256 10.13 -14.40 -18.45
CA LEU A 256 10.04 -13.23 -17.55
C LEU A 256 11.43 -12.65 -17.24
N ASP A 257 12.46 -13.50 -17.12
CA ASP A 257 13.86 -13.10 -17.09
C ASP A 257 14.70 -14.17 -17.85
N PRO A 258 15.27 -13.83 -19.02
CA PRO A 258 16.04 -14.79 -19.82
C PRO A 258 17.45 -15.09 -19.27
N SER A 259 17.90 -14.34 -18.25
CA SER A 259 19.22 -14.49 -17.62
C SER A 259 19.25 -15.52 -16.49
N ILE A 260 18.10 -16.14 -16.19
CA ILE A 260 17.96 -17.15 -15.15
C ILE A 260 17.37 -18.44 -15.72
N THR A 261 17.63 -19.53 -15.02
CA THR A 261 16.97 -20.83 -15.23
C THR A 261 16.92 -21.54 -13.87
N PHE A 262 16.43 -22.78 -13.86
CA PHE A 262 16.21 -23.52 -12.63
C PHE A 262 16.86 -24.91 -12.69
N VAL A 263 17.14 -25.47 -11.52
CA VAL A 263 17.63 -26.84 -11.41
C VAL A 263 16.61 -27.83 -11.99
N LYS A 264 17.07 -28.63 -12.95
CA LYS A 264 16.29 -29.61 -13.71
C LYS A 264 16.79 -31.04 -13.48
N ASN A 265 15.90 -32.02 -13.55
CA ASN A 265 16.26 -33.43 -13.56
C ASN A 265 16.81 -33.88 -14.94
N GLY A 266 17.19 -35.15 -15.04
CA GLY A 266 17.71 -35.74 -16.30
C GLY A 266 16.71 -35.70 -17.48
N GLN A 267 15.43 -35.44 -17.22
CA GLN A 267 14.39 -35.25 -18.24
C GLN A 267 14.12 -33.77 -18.56
N GLY A 268 14.93 -32.85 -18.03
CA GLY A 268 14.80 -31.41 -18.28
C GLY A 268 13.64 -30.73 -17.55
N LYS A 269 13.00 -31.39 -16.57
CA LYS A 269 11.90 -30.81 -15.78
C LYS A 269 12.42 -30.22 -14.47
N ILE A 270 11.79 -29.15 -13.99
CA ILE A 270 12.13 -28.53 -12.70
C ILE A 270 12.00 -29.56 -11.57
N ASP A 271 13.05 -29.72 -10.76
CA ASP A 271 13.11 -30.73 -9.69
C ASP A 271 13.45 -30.10 -8.34
N ASN A 272 12.41 -29.57 -7.67
CA ASN A 272 12.52 -29.03 -6.32
C ASN A 272 12.97 -30.08 -5.29
N GLY A 273 12.61 -31.36 -5.48
CA GLY A 273 12.98 -32.44 -4.57
C GLY A 273 14.48 -32.76 -4.61
N ALA A 274 15.09 -32.75 -5.79
CA ALA A 274 16.54 -32.92 -5.93
C ALA A 274 17.30 -31.80 -5.22
N VAL A 275 16.85 -30.55 -5.36
CA VAL A 275 17.44 -29.39 -4.68
C VAL A 275 17.35 -29.53 -3.16
N LEU A 276 16.20 -29.92 -2.62
CA LEU A 276 16.06 -30.10 -1.16
C LEU A 276 16.91 -31.25 -0.63
N ARG A 277 17.06 -32.36 -1.37
CA ARG A 277 17.97 -33.46 -1.01
C ARG A 277 19.43 -33.02 -0.95
N GLU A 278 19.85 -32.08 -1.79
CA GLU A 278 21.19 -31.50 -1.75
C GLU A 278 21.37 -30.48 -0.60
N VAL A 279 20.37 -29.62 -0.39
CA VAL A 279 20.45 -28.50 0.57
C VAL A 279 20.33 -28.96 2.02
N LEU A 280 19.45 -29.92 2.32
CA LEU A 280 19.17 -30.33 3.70
C LEU A 280 20.41 -30.82 4.47
N PRO A 281 21.29 -31.67 3.91
CA PRO A 281 22.53 -32.05 4.58
C PRO A 281 23.40 -30.85 4.94
N ALA A 282 23.53 -29.86 4.05
CA ALA A 282 24.33 -28.65 4.29
C ALA A 282 23.72 -27.79 5.42
N VAL A 283 22.39 -27.68 5.46
CA VAL A 283 21.67 -26.97 6.54
C VAL A 283 21.88 -27.69 7.89
N GLN A 284 21.78 -29.02 7.92
CA GLN A 284 21.93 -29.82 9.13
C GLN A 284 23.37 -29.81 9.68
N GLN A 285 24.37 -29.75 8.80
CA GLN A 285 25.79 -29.69 9.15
C GLN A 285 26.27 -28.28 9.51
N HIS A 286 25.41 -27.26 9.36
CA HIS A 286 25.77 -25.89 9.72
C HIS A 286 26.25 -25.80 11.18
N PRO A 287 27.28 -24.99 11.51
CA PRO A 287 27.84 -24.91 12.87
C PRO A 287 26.82 -24.60 13.97
N LEU A 288 25.78 -23.83 13.65
CA LEU A 288 24.69 -23.50 14.59
C LEU A 288 23.70 -24.65 14.86
N ARG A 289 23.75 -25.73 14.07
CA ARG A 289 22.89 -26.92 14.18
C ARG A 289 21.40 -26.56 14.32
N PRO A 290 20.73 -26.17 13.23
CA PRO A 290 19.35 -25.71 13.28
C PRO A 290 18.42 -26.78 13.87
N GLN A 291 17.60 -26.37 14.83
CA GLN A 291 16.63 -27.19 15.55
C GLN A 291 15.21 -27.03 14.99
N LEU A 292 14.98 -25.96 14.24
CA LEU A 292 13.72 -25.65 13.55
C LEU A 292 14.04 -25.33 12.08
N LEU A 293 13.34 -25.98 11.15
CA LEU A 293 13.50 -25.78 9.71
C LEU A 293 12.26 -25.13 9.10
N VAL A 294 12.51 -24.09 8.32
CA VAL A 294 11.52 -23.30 7.58
C VAL A 294 11.82 -23.37 6.09
N LEU A 295 10.79 -23.61 5.27
CA LEU A 295 10.87 -23.53 3.82
C LEU A 295 10.04 -22.35 3.34
N LEU A 296 10.68 -21.37 2.69
CA LEU A 296 10.03 -20.31 1.92
C LEU A 296 9.79 -20.84 0.51
N TYR A 297 8.59 -21.38 0.28
CA TYR A 297 8.21 -22.06 -0.95
C TYR A 297 7.30 -21.19 -1.82
N GLN A 298 7.86 -20.57 -2.85
CA GLN A 298 7.14 -19.74 -3.82
C GLN A 298 6.33 -20.60 -4.82
N GLY A 299 5.39 -21.37 -4.29
CA GLY A 299 4.44 -22.22 -5.01
C GLY A 299 3.12 -22.36 -4.25
N SER A 300 2.23 -23.24 -4.71
CA SER A 300 0.88 -23.38 -4.13
C SER A 300 0.89 -24.20 -2.83
N ALA A 301 -0.23 -24.17 -2.09
CA ALA A 301 -0.41 -25.00 -0.89
C ALA A 301 -0.44 -26.50 -1.22
N GLU A 302 -0.95 -26.89 -2.40
CA GLU A 302 -0.98 -28.27 -2.88
C GLU A 302 0.43 -28.77 -3.15
N GLU A 303 1.25 -28.01 -3.88
CA GLU A 303 2.64 -28.36 -4.13
C GLU A 303 3.46 -28.41 -2.82
N ALA A 304 3.24 -27.45 -1.91
CA ALA A 304 3.83 -27.46 -0.57
C ALA A 304 3.45 -28.74 0.21
N GLY A 305 2.20 -29.18 0.08
CA GLY A 305 1.70 -30.41 0.69
C GLY A 305 2.37 -31.68 0.16
N LEU A 306 2.72 -31.72 -1.14
CA LEU A 306 3.49 -32.81 -1.73
C LEU A 306 4.92 -32.81 -1.19
N LEU A 307 5.59 -31.65 -1.18
CA LEU A 307 6.95 -31.53 -0.63
C LEU A 307 7.01 -31.88 0.85
N ALA A 308 6.01 -31.50 1.64
CA ALA A 308 5.98 -31.81 3.07
C ALA A 308 5.99 -33.32 3.35
N ARG A 309 5.39 -34.14 2.47
CA ARG A 309 5.38 -35.61 2.61
C ARG A 309 6.75 -36.21 2.39
N ASP A 310 7.47 -35.71 1.38
CA ASP A 310 8.80 -36.19 1.01
C ASP A 310 9.90 -35.62 1.91
N PHE A 311 9.65 -34.44 2.49
CA PHE A 311 10.59 -33.71 3.35
C PHE A 311 9.96 -33.36 4.70
N PRO A 312 9.62 -34.36 5.54
CA PRO A 312 9.00 -34.14 6.85
C PRO A 312 9.92 -33.43 7.85
N GLN A 313 11.18 -33.18 7.49
CA GLN A 313 12.15 -32.43 8.29
C GLN A 313 11.80 -30.94 8.41
N PHE A 314 10.98 -30.38 7.52
CA PHE A 314 10.52 -28.99 7.64
C PHE A 314 9.34 -28.89 8.62
N GLN A 315 9.47 -28.02 9.63
CA GLN A 315 8.42 -27.76 10.60
C GLN A 315 7.44 -26.69 10.10
N VAL A 316 7.91 -25.75 9.28
CA VAL A 316 7.08 -24.69 8.70
C VAL A 316 7.39 -24.58 7.22
N ILE A 317 6.36 -24.65 6.38
CA ILE A 317 6.43 -24.33 4.95
C ILE A 317 5.55 -23.12 4.72
N VAL A 318 6.15 -22.04 4.26
CA VAL A 318 5.47 -20.79 3.89
C VAL A 318 5.23 -20.83 2.40
N CYS A 319 3.99 -20.65 1.95
CA CYS A 319 3.63 -20.71 0.55
C CYS A 319 2.69 -19.58 0.12
N ARG A 320 2.50 -19.46 -1.19
CA ARG A 320 1.67 -18.42 -1.80
C ARG A 320 0.20 -18.67 -1.46
N SER A 321 -0.57 -17.59 -1.36
CA SER A 321 -2.02 -17.65 -1.47
C SER A 321 -2.48 -17.04 -2.79
N GLU A 322 -3.51 -17.61 -3.38
CA GLU A 322 -4.22 -17.02 -4.53
C GLU A 322 -5.13 -15.87 -4.08
N GLU A 323 -5.64 -15.94 -2.85
CA GLU A 323 -6.55 -14.96 -2.27
C GLU A 323 -5.80 -13.90 -1.47
N SER A 324 -6.34 -12.67 -1.47
CA SER A 324 -5.76 -11.57 -0.67
C SER A 324 -5.87 -11.81 0.83
N GLU A 325 -6.96 -12.45 1.27
CA GLU A 325 -7.13 -12.93 2.65
C GLU A 325 -6.81 -14.44 2.68
N PRO A 326 -5.72 -14.84 3.36
CA PRO A 326 -5.33 -16.24 3.41
C PRO A 326 -6.18 -16.99 4.45
N PRO A 327 -6.17 -18.34 4.45
CA PRO A 327 -6.87 -19.12 5.46
C PRO A 327 -6.48 -18.75 6.90
N GLN A 328 -7.49 -18.65 7.76
CA GLN A 328 -7.33 -18.31 9.19
C GLN A 328 -6.44 -19.31 9.95
N PHE A 329 -6.40 -20.56 9.50
CA PHE A 329 -5.63 -21.64 10.10
C PHE A 329 -4.61 -22.21 9.11
N ALA A 330 -3.43 -22.55 9.60
CA ALA A 330 -2.42 -23.27 8.84
C ALA A 330 -2.86 -24.73 8.62
N THR A 331 -2.56 -25.30 7.45
CA THR A 331 -2.77 -26.72 7.19
C THR A 331 -1.72 -27.52 7.96
N ARG A 332 -2.15 -28.52 8.73
CA ARG A 332 -1.26 -29.41 9.48
C ARG A 332 -1.07 -30.72 8.73
N VAL A 333 0.18 -31.10 8.50
CA VAL A 333 0.56 -32.38 7.86
C VAL A 333 1.59 -33.11 8.73
N ASN A 334 1.95 -34.34 8.35
CA ASN A 334 2.90 -35.17 9.09
C ASN A 334 2.51 -35.34 10.57
N ASN A 335 1.25 -35.70 10.83
CA ASN A 335 0.67 -35.82 12.17
C ASN A 335 0.78 -34.53 13.01
N GLY A 336 0.80 -33.37 12.35
CA GLY A 336 0.89 -32.07 13.01
C GLY A 336 2.30 -31.53 13.24
N ALA A 337 3.33 -32.29 12.85
CA ALA A 337 4.73 -31.87 12.95
C ALA A 337 5.13 -30.78 11.94
N THR A 338 4.39 -30.64 10.84
CA THR A 338 4.63 -29.63 9.81
C THR A 338 3.40 -28.72 9.64
N LEU A 339 3.63 -27.41 9.66
CA LEU A 339 2.65 -26.39 9.30
C LEU A 339 2.88 -25.94 7.85
N ILE A 340 1.81 -25.88 7.07
CA ILE A 340 1.78 -25.19 5.76
C ILE A 340 1.01 -23.88 5.96
N VAL A 341 1.71 -22.76 5.80
CA VAL A 341 1.24 -21.40 6.06
C VAL A 341 1.15 -20.65 4.74
N GLN A 342 -0.06 -20.29 4.35
CA GLN A 342 -0.30 -19.41 3.21
C GLN A 342 -0.21 -17.94 3.64
N VAL A 343 0.51 -17.12 2.87
CA VAL A 343 0.66 -15.68 3.14
C VAL A 343 -0.46 -14.88 2.48
N GLY A 344 -0.90 -13.80 3.14
CA GLY A 344 -1.88 -12.87 2.58
C GLY A 344 -1.24 -11.81 1.69
N HIS A 345 -2.04 -11.09 0.91
CA HIS A 345 -1.52 -10.05 0.02
C HIS A 345 -1.45 -8.68 0.71
N LYS A 346 -0.63 -7.79 0.13
CA LYS A 346 -0.55 -6.35 0.48
C LYS A 346 -0.14 -6.08 1.94
N GLY A 347 0.36 -7.11 2.64
CA GLY A 347 0.67 -7.06 4.05
C GLY A 347 -0.53 -6.75 4.94
N ARG A 348 -1.76 -7.10 4.56
CA ARG A 348 -2.97 -6.88 5.39
C ARG A 348 -3.01 -7.77 6.63
N TYR A 349 -2.42 -8.96 6.51
CA TYR A 349 -2.31 -9.96 7.56
C TYR A 349 -0.88 -10.47 7.66
N VAL A 350 -0.49 -10.95 8.83
CA VAL A 350 0.76 -11.70 9.02
C VAL A 350 0.49 -12.97 9.82
N GLY A 351 1.19 -14.04 9.47
CA GLY A 351 1.21 -15.25 10.27
C GLY A 351 2.15 -15.09 11.46
N VAL A 352 1.77 -15.59 12.63
CA VAL A 352 2.67 -15.68 13.79
C VAL A 352 2.75 -17.13 14.22
N VAL A 353 3.95 -17.71 14.12
CA VAL A 353 4.23 -19.10 14.50
C VAL A 353 5.05 -19.12 15.79
N GLY A 354 4.51 -19.73 16.84
CA GLY A 354 5.20 -19.95 18.11
C GLY A 354 5.69 -21.40 18.22
N ALA A 355 6.97 -21.60 18.54
CA ALA A 355 7.56 -22.91 18.77
C ALA A 355 7.76 -23.16 20.27
N PHE A 356 7.06 -24.16 20.81
CA PHE A 356 7.11 -24.54 22.22
C PHE A 356 7.82 -25.89 22.36
N PRO A 357 8.91 -25.99 23.14
CA PRO A 357 9.66 -27.24 23.23
C PRO A 357 8.86 -28.30 23.99
N GLN A 358 8.87 -29.53 23.48
CA GLN A 358 8.25 -30.69 24.10
C GLN A 358 9.29 -31.67 24.66
N ARG A 359 8.84 -32.58 25.53
CA ARG A 359 9.66 -33.71 25.98
C ARG A 359 10.06 -34.55 24.77
N GLY A 360 11.34 -34.90 24.67
CA GLY A 360 11.89 -35.67 23.53
C GLY A 360 12.43 -34.81 22.39
N GLY A 361 12.44 -33.48 22.51
CA GLY A 361 13.09 -32.57 21.57
C GLY A 361 12.24 -32.17 20.36
N SER A 362 10.96 -32.56 20.32
CA SER A 362 9.99 -32.08 19.33
C SER A 362 9.42 -30.70 19.67
N TRP A 363 8.74 -30.09 18.71
CA TRP A 363 8.09 -28.78 18.86
C TRP A 363 6.57 -28.92 18.86
N GLN A 364 5.90 -28.31 19.84
CA GLN A 364 4.51 -27.93 19.71
C GLN A 364 4.46 -26.59 18.97
N LEU A 365 3.99 -26.61 17.73
CA LEU A 365 3.85 -25.42 16.91
C LEU A 365 2.45 -24.84 17.04
N GLN A 366 2.36 -23.57 17.41
CA GLN A 366 1.14 -22.79 17.38
C GLN A 366 1.19 -21.76 16.25
N TYR A 367 0.05 -21.48 15.65
CA TYR A 367 -0.10 -20.52 14.56
C TYR A 367 -1.31 -19.63 14.81
N GLN A 368 -1.16 -18.34 14.53
CA GLN A 368 -2.29 -17.43 14.42
C GLN A 368 -2.07 -16.45 13.27
N LEU A 369 -3.10 -16.30 12.41
CA LEU A 369 -3.16 -15.22 11.44
C LEU A 369 -3.63 -13.94 12.15
N VAL A 370 -2.83 -12.87 12.07
CA VAL A 370 -3.10 -11.59 12.73
C VAL A 370 -3.42 -10.51 11.68
N PRO A 371 -4.64 -9.91 11.70
CA PRO A 371 -4.95 -8.75 10.87
C PRO A 371 -4.23 -7.51 11.39
N LEU A 372 -3.58 -6.76 10.52
CA LEU A 372 -2.88 -5.51 10.86
C LEU A 372 -3.86 -4.32 10.86
N THR A 373 -4.74 -4.30 11.87
CA THR A 373 -5.76 -3.26 12.08
C THR A 373 -5.17 -1.95 12.62
N GLU A 374 -6.00 -0.91 12.70
CA GLU A 374 -5.63 0.40 13.26
C GLU A 374 -5.15 0.36 14.72
N TYR A 375 -5.42 -0.73 15.45
CA TYR A 375 -4.84 -0.98 16.78
C TYR A 375 -3.31 -0.94 16.78
N TYR A 376 -2.69 -1.32 15.66
CA TYR A 376 -1.25 -1.34 15.50
C TYR A 376 -0.68 -0.02 14.95
N ILE A 377 -1.45 1.06 14.87
CA ILE A 377 -0.87 2.40 14.65
C ILE A 377 0.01 2.73 15.85
N THR A 378 1.22 3.25 15.61
CA THR A 378 2.15 3.53 16.71
C THR A 378 1.56 4.64 17.60
N PRO A 379 1.42 4.39 18.92
CA PRO A 379 0.79 5.35 19.82
C PRO A 379 1.70 6.57 20.09
N GLY A 380 1.11 7.63 20.66
CA GLY A 380 1.82 8.85 21.04
C GLY A 380 1.80 9.94 19.97
N SER A 381 2.48 11.05 20.26
CA SER A 381 2.61 12.15 19.29
C SER A 381 3.39 11.70 18.05
N GLU A 382 3.30 12.45 16.95
CA GLU A 382 4.08 12.15 15.72
C GLU A 382 5.58 12.02 16.00
N ALA A 383 6.11 12.90 16.84
CA ALA A 383 7.52 12.87 17.22
C ALA A 383 7.86 11.62 18.06
N ASP A 384 6.98 11.20 18.98
CA ASP A 384 7.20 9.99 19.78
C ASP A 384 7.12 8.74 18.91
N ALA A 385 6.14 8.67 18.02
CA ALA A 385 5.97 7.56 17.11
C ALA A 385 7.17 7.39 16.18
N LEU A 386 7.67 8.47 15.59
CA LEU A 386 8.88 8.46 14.75
C LEU A 386 10.12 7.97 15.49
N ARG A 387 10.23 8.23 16.80
CA ARG A 387 11.34 7.73 17.63
C ARG A 387 11.17 6.26 18.01
N ASN A 388 9.93 5.84 18.29
CA ASN A 388 9.64 4.51 18.84
C ASN A 388 9.45 3.43 17.77
N ASN A 389 9.04 3.80 16.56
CA ASN A 389 8.87 2.86 15.45
C ASN A 389 9.97 3.06 14.40
N PRO A 390 10.89 2.10 14.23
CA PRO A 390 12.06 2.24 13.36
C PRO A 390 11.70 2.26 11.86
N VAL A 391 10.46 1.91 11.49
CA VAL A 391 9.99 1.93 10.11
C VAL A 391 9.50 3.32 9.68
N LEU A 392 8.97 4.13 10.60
CA LEU A 392 8.39 5.43 10.24
C LEU A 392 9.40 6.39 9.59
N PRO A 393 10.66 6.50 10.05
CA PRO A 393 11.68 7.29 9.35
C PRO A 393 11.97 6.80 7.92
N LEU A 394 11.89 5.49 7.66
CA LEU A 394 12.08 4.91 6.33
C LEU A 394 10.93 5.31 5.39
N LEU A 395 9.68 5.28 5.88
CA LEU A 395 8.52 5.73 5.11
C LEU A 395 8.60 7.23 4.80
N GLN A 396 9.08 8.04 5.74
CA GLN A 396 9.28 9.47 5.53
C GLN A 396 10.38 9.73 4.49
N THR A 397 11.50 9.02 4.58
CA THR A 397 12.60 9.08 3.58
C THR A 397 12.10 8.67 2.19
N TYR A 398 11.24 7.64 2.11
CA TYR A 398 10.60 7.25 0.85
C TYR A 398 9.81 8.40 0.23
N ALA A 399 8.92 9.03 1.01
CA ALA A 399 8.09 10.13 0.51
C ALA A 399 8.93 11.34 0.06
N GLU A 400 10.00 11.65 0.79
CA GLU A 400 10.97 12.68 0.40
C GLU A 400 11.67 12.34 -0.92
N ARG A 401 12.13 11.10 -1.09
CA ARG A 401 12.75 10.65 -2.36
C ARG A 401 11.78 10.68 -3.53
N VAL A 402 10.50 10.36 -3.32
CA VAL A 402 9.46 10.46 -4.35
C VAL A 402 9.29 11.91 -4.80
N ARG A 403 9.25 12.86 -3.85
CA ARG A 403 9.22 14.31 -4.13
C ARG A 403 10.50 14.77 -4.84
N ASP A 404 11.66 14.48 -4.28
CA ASP A 404 12.95 15.03 -4.74
C ASP A 404 13.34 14.51 -6.13
N ARG A 405 12.95 13.28 -6.45
CA ARG A 405 13.12 12.71 -7.81
C ARG A 405 12.01 13.12 -8.78
N ASN A 406 11.06 13.96 -8.33
CA ASN A 406 9.92 14.47 -9.10
C ASN A 406 9.13 13.34 -9.81
N LEU A 407 8.85 12.26 -9.08
CA LEU A 407 8.22 11.08 -9.69
C LEU A 407 6.76 11.33 -10.10
N LEU A 408 6.09 12.31 -9.49
CA LEU A 408 4.75 12.75 -9.90
C LEU A 408 4.69 13.18 -11.37
N GLU A 409 5.66 13.97 -11.81
CA GLU A 409 5.70 14.45 -13.20
C GLU A 409 6.26 13.40 -14.17
N ALA A 410 6.87 12.33 -13.66
CA ALA A 410 7.34 11.21 -14.46
C ALA A 410 6.24 10.22 -14.86
N VAL A 411 4.99 10.43 -14.43
CA VAL A 411 3.84 9.63 -14.85
C VAL A 411 3.62 9.78 -16.35
N ALA A 412 3.66 8.66 -17.07
CA ALA A 412 3.40 8.62 -18.50
C ALA A 412 1.97 9.10 -18.79
N LYS A 413 1.83 10.06 -19.70
CA LYS A 413 0.54 10.62 -20.10
C LYS A 413 0.04 9.91 -21.36
N ARG A 414 -1.21 9.48 -21.36
CA ARG A 414 -1.91 8.94 -22.54
C ARG A 414 -3.07 9.85 -22.96
N PRO A 415 -3.50 9.87 -24.22
CA PRO A 415 -4.73 10.59 -24.57
C PRO A 415 -5.94 9.96 -23.84
N HIS A 416 -6.87 10.80 -23.39
CA HIS A 416 -8.18 10.39 -22.91
C HIS A 416 -8.97 9.74 -24.05
N PRO A 417 -9.85 8.74 -23.80
CA PRO A 417 -10.63 8.09 -24.86
C PRO A 417 -11.32 9.05 -25.84
N VAL A 418 -11.87 10.18 -25.36
CA VAL A 418 -12.50 11.18 -26.25
C VAL A 418 -11.50 11.90 -27.16
N GLN A 419 -10.25 12.10 -26.71
CA GLN A 419 -9.18 12.67 -27.53
C GLN A 419 -8.70 11.67 -28.59
N ILE A 420 -8.79 10.36 -28.30
CA ILE A 420 -8.50 9.30 -29.29
C ILE A 420 -9.60 9.23 -30.35
N GLN A 421 -10.87 9.30 -29.92
CA GLN A 421 -12.03 9.22 -30.82
C GLN A 421 -12.19 10.46 -31.70
N HIS A 422 -11.81 11.63 -31.18
CA HIS A 422 -11.96 12.92 -31.84
C HIS A 422 -10.68 13.75 -31.77
N PRO A 423 -9.60 13.32 -32.46
CA PRO A 423 -8.30 14.00 -32.39
C PRO A 423 -8.32 15.40 -33.03
N ASP A 424 -9.22 15.63 -33.98
CA ASP A 424 -9.43 16.91 -34.68
C ASP A 424 -9.96 18.02 -33.75
N LEU A 425 -10.66 17.64 -32.67
CA LEU A 425 -11.24 18.59 -31.72
C LEU A 425 -10.22 19.15 -30.72
N ASN A 426 -9.01 18.59 -30.64
CA ASN A 426 -7.93 19.01 -29.73
C ASN A 426 -8.42 19.32 -28.29
N LEU A 427 -9.27 18.44 -27.76
CA LEU A 427 -9.90 18.61 -26.46
C LEU A 427 -8.84 18.55 -25.36
N SER A 428 -8.94 19.44 -24.38
CA SER A 428 -8.10 19.52 -23.18
C SER A 428 -8.91 19.71 -21.90
N TYR A 429 -8.32 19.31 -20.77
CA TYR A 429 -8.84 19.60 -19.42
C TYR A 429 -8.69 21.09 -19.10
N TYR A 430 -9.73 21.67 -18.49
CA TYR A 430 -9.86 23.12 -18.27
C TYR A 430 -10.02 23.51 -16.79
N GLY A 431 -10.42 22.57 -15.95
CA GLY A 431 -10.67 22.74 -14.51
C GLY A 431 -12.07 23.23 -14.17
N SER A 432 -12.57 22.82 -13.00
CA SER A 432 -13.95 23.06 -12.55
C SER A 432 -14.33 24.54 -12.53
N HIS A 433 -13.39 25.46 -12.26
CA HIS A 433 -13.66 26.90 -12.19
C HIS A 433 -14.21 27.46 -13.51
N ARG A 434 -13.84 26.88 -14.65
CA ARG A 434 -14.38 27.31 -15.96
C ARG A 434 -15.85 26.93 -16.13
N CYS A 435 -16.28 25.84 -15.52
CA CYS A 435 -17.68 25.40 -15.59
C CYS A 435 -18.63 26.35 -14.85
N GLN A 436 -18.16 27.06 -13.82
CA GLN A 436 -19.01 27.92 -12.98
C GLN A 436 -19.72 29.03 -13.76
N TYR A 437 -19.14 29.51 -14.87
CA TYR A 437 -19.68 30.63 -15.64
C TYR A 437 -21.05 30.30 -16.26
N CYS A 438 -21.29 29.03 -16.60
CA CYS A 438 -22.58 28.55 -17.09
C CYS A 438 -23.32 27.69 -16.06
N HIS A 439 -22.59 26.99 -15.18
CA HIS A 439 -23.10 26.01 -14.23
C HIS A 439 -22.88 26.43 -12.76
N ALA A 440 -23.24 27.66 -12.40
CA ALA A 440 -22.96 28.23 -11.07
C ALA A 440 -23.63 27.45 -9.91
N ALA A 441 -24.80 26.83 -10.13
CA ALA A 441 -25.46 26.01 -9.12
C ALA A 441 -24.71 24.69 -8.89
N ASP A 442 -24.36 24.00 -9.97
CA ASP A 442 -23.66 22.71 -9.94
C ASP A 442 -22.25 22.88 -9.38
N TYR A 443 -21.55 23.96 -9.77
CA TYR A 443 -20.24 24.30 -9.23
C TYR A 443 -20.28 24.49 -7.71
N ARG A 444 -21.25 25.25 -7.19
CA ARG A 444 -21.41 25.45 -5.73
C ARG A 444 -21.72 24.16 -4.99
N LEU A 445 -22.39 23.19 -5.63
CA LEU A 445 -22.58 21.87 -5.04
C LEU A 445 -21.25 21.11 -4.94
N TRP A 446 -20.48 21.08 -6.04
CA TRP A 446 -19.16 20.46 -6.07
C TRP A 446 -18.18 21.10 -5.08
N GLU A 447 -18.15 22.43 -5.00
CA GLU A 447 -17.24 23.20 -4.15
C GLU A 447 -17.38 22.83 -2.66
N ARG A 448 -18.59 22.44 -2.21
CA ARG A 448 -18.84 22.00 -0.83
C ARG A 448 -18.56 20.50 -0.59
N SER A 449 -18.18 19.76 -1.62
CA SER A 449 -17.96 18.30 -1.53
C SER A 449 -16.56 17.96 -1.01
N ALA A 450 -16.32 16.70 -0.65
CA ALA A 450 -14.96 16.25 -0.34
C ALA A 450 -14.04 16.27 -1.58
N HIS A 451 -14.60 16.14 -2.79
CA HIS A 451 -13.83 16.08 -4.03
C HIS A 451 -13.13 17.41 -4.34
N SER A 452 -13.76 18.56 -4.06
CA SER A 452 -13.14 19.89 -4.25
C SER A 452 -11.96 20.16 -3.33
N HIS A 453 -11.76 19.34 -2.29
CA HIS A 453 -10.66 19.43 -1.32
C HIS A 453 -9.75 18.21 -1.33
N ALA A 454 -9.86 17.34 -2.35
CA ALA A 454 -9.23 16.02 -2.32
C ALA A 454 -7.71 16.10 -2.08
N LEU A 455 -6.97 16.86 -2.90
CA LEU A 455 -5.51 16.99 -2.74
C LEU A 455 -5.08 17.63 -1.41
N ASP A 456 -5.90 18.51 -0.81
CA ASP A 456 -5.57 19.14 0.47
C ASP A 456 -5.45 18.10 1.59
N THR A 457 -6.17 16.98 1.49
CA THR A 457 -6.05 15.90 2.48
C THR A 457 -4.64 15.28 2.46
N LEU A 458 -4.02 15.17 1.28
CA LEU A 458 -2.64 14.69 1.15
C LEU A 458 -1.63 15.73 1.63
N GLU A 459 -1.87 17.01 1.37
CA GLU A 459 -0.99 18.12 1.78
C GLU A 459 -1.03 18.36 3.29
N GLN A 460 -2.23 18.37 3.86
CA GLN A 460 -2.47 18.92 5.19
C GLN A 460 -2.75 17.86 6.24
N LYS A 461 -3.31 16.70 5.87
CA LYS A 461 -3.74 15.66 6.83
C LYS A 461 -2.90 14.40 6.79
N ALA A 462 -2.30 14.06 5.65
CA ALA A 462 -1.46 12.86 5.56
C ALA A 462 -0.24 12.97 6.48
N ARG A 463 -0.04 11.94 7.30
CA ARG A 463 1.09 11.77 8.22
C ARG A 463 1.58 10.34 8.09
N ARG A 464 2.83 10.07 8.48
CA ARG A 464 3.42 8.71 8.52
C ARG A 464 3.24 7.90 7.21
N PRO A 465 3.80 8.37 6.09
CA PRO A 465 4.60 9.58 5.93
C PRO A 465 3.75 10.80 5.53
N SER A 466 4.34 11.98 5.72
CA SER A 466 3.86 13.22 5.11
C SER A 466 4.19 13.25 3.60
N LEU A 467 3.94 14.38 2.92
CA LEU A 467 4.35 14.60 1.51
C LEU A 467 3.64 13.70 0.47
N ARG A 468 2.49 13.13 0.80
CA ARG A 468 1.76 12.21 -0.11
C ARG A 468 1.16 12.92 -1.33
N GLN A 469 1.08 14.25 -1.33
CA GLN A 469 0.68 15.04 -2.50
C GLN A 469 1.69 14.97 -3.66
N PHE A 470 2.88 14.39 -3.43
CA PHE A 470 3.89 14.13 -4.45
C PHE A 470 3.91 12.67 -4.91
N ASP A 471 3.13 11.79 -4.29
CA ASP A 471 3.08 10.36 -4.63
C ASP A 471 2.07 10.13 -5.76
N PRO A 472 2.50 9.69 -6.97
CA PRO A 472 1.61 9.38 -8.08
C PRO A 472 0.40 8.51 -7.72
N GLU A 473 0.59 7.53 -6.84
CA GLU A 473 -0.45 6.55 -6.49
C GLU A 473 -1.51 7.12 -5.55
N CYS A 474 -1.16 8.16 -4.80
CA CYS A 474 -2.15 8.93 -4.04
C CYS A 474 -2.80 10.00 -4.94
N VAL A 475 -1.99 10.69 -5.76
CA VAL A 475 -2.45 11.83 -6.55
C VAL A 475 -3.40 11.43 -7.66
N ILE A 476 -3.32 10.21 -8.19
CA ILE A 476 -4.21 9.74 -9.25
C ILE A 476 -5.69 9.80 -8.84
N CYS A 477 -5.99 9.53 -7.57
CA CYS A 477 -7.35 9.62 -7.02
C CYS A 477 -7.70 11.00 -6.44
N HIS A 478 -6.72 11.91 -6.33
CA HIS A 478 -6.86 13.21 -5.65
C HIS A 478 -6.71 14.42 -6.60
N SER A 479 -6.68 14.18 -7.91
CA SER A 479 -6.53 15.21 -8.95
C SER A 479 -7.36 14.89 -10.20
N VAL A 480 -7.45 15.84 -11.13
CA VAL A 480 -8.11 15.60 -12.42
C VAL A 480 -7.12 15.03 -13.43
N GLY A 481 -7.31 13.77 -13.83
CA GLY A 481 -6.70 13.22 -15.04
C GLY A 481 -5.16 13.12 -15.02
N LEU A 482 -4.56 12.74 -13.89
CA LEU A 482 -3.10 12.58 -13.76
C LEU A 482 -2.49 11.71 -14.87
N GLU A 483 -3.18 10.68 -15.33
CA GLU A 483 -2.70 9.78 -16.38
C GLU A 483 -2.97 10.28 -17.81
N TYR A 484 -3.70 11.40 -17.96
CA TYR A 484 -4.15 11.87 -19.26
C TYR A 484 -3.36 13.07 -19.78
N GLN A 485 -3.22 13.18 -21.10
CA GLN A 485 -2.70 14.37 -21.77
C GLN A 485 -3.55 15.59 -21.42
N SER A 486 -2.92 16.74 -21.22
CA SER A 486 -3.51 17.98 -20.68
C SER A 486 -4.08 17.90 -19.26
N GLY A 487 -4.07 16.73 -18.62
CA GLY A 487 -4.53 16.53 -17.25
C GLY A 487 -3.52 17.04 -16.21
N PHE A 488 -3.78 16.74 -14.93
CA PHE A 488 -2.94 17.21 -13.81
C PHE A 488 -1.48 16.80 -13.98
N VAL A 489 -0.57 17.73 -13.72
CA VAL A 489 0.89 17.52 -13.72
C VAL A 489 1.43 17.74 -12.31
N SER A 490 1.18 18.92 -11.76
CA SER A 490 1.54 19.30 -10.39
C SER A 490 0.70 20.50 -9.96
N ALA A 491 0.63 20.76 -8.65
CA ALA A 491 -0.14 21.88 -8.13
C ALA A 491 0.34 23.25 -8.65
N THR A 492 1.62 23.35 -9.03
CA THR A 492 2.21 24.58 -9.59
C THR A 492 1.94 24.72 -11.10
N LYS A 493 2.05 23.63 -11.88
CA LYS A 493 1.88 23.68 -13.35
C LYS A 493 0.43 23.67 -13.78
N THR A 494 -0.43 22.96 -13.06
CA THR A 494 -1.85 22.78 -13.40
C THR A 494 -2.74 23.03 -12.19
N PRO A 495 -2.72 24.24 -11.58
CA PRO A 495 -3.48 24.54 -10.37
C PRO A 495 -4.99 24.39 -10.55
N ALA A 496 -5.52 24.63 -11.76
CA ALA A 496 -6.93 24.47 -12.07
C ALA A 496 -7.42 23.00 -12.04
N LEU A 497 -6.48 22.04 -12.08
CA LEU A 497 -6.72 20.60 -12.04
C LEU A 497 -6.34 19.99 -10.68
N LYS A 498 -5.98 20.85 -9.71
CA LYS A 498 -5.81 20.50 -8.31
C LYS A 498 -7.19 20.06 -7.79
N HIS A 499 -7.25 18.92 -7.10
CA HIS A 499 -8.48 18.26 -6.59
C HIS A 499 -9.27 17.44 -7.63
N VAL A 500 -10.22 16.65 -7.15
CA VAL A 500 -11.15 15.89 -8.00
C VAL A 500 -12.24 16.86 -8.47
N GLY A 501 -12.37 17.02 -9.79
CA GLY A 501 -13.15 18.09 -10.41
C GLY A 501 -14.31 17.60 -11.27
N CYS A 502 -15.03 18.55 -11.89
CA CYS A 502 -16.12 18.24 -12.82
C CYS A 502 -15.65 17.29 -13.94
N GLU A 503 -14.45 17.53 -14.45
CA GLU A 503 -13.86 16.77 -15.55
C GLU A 503 -13.33 15.38 -15.14
N SER A 504 -13.27 15.06 -13.84
CA SER A 504 -13.05 13.68 -13.38
C SER A 504 -14.23 12.77 -13.74
N CYS A 505 -15.43 13.35 -13.82
CA CYS A 505 -16.61 12.68 -14.36
C CYS A 505 -16.72 12.98 -15.86
N HIS A 506 -16.91 14.26 -16.22
CA HIS A 506 -17.33 14.69 -17.56
C HIS A 506 -16.22 14.59 -18.65
N GLY A 507 -14.97 14.33 -18.27
CA GLY A 507 -13.83 14.33 -19.20
C GLY A 507 -13.39 15.74 -19.63
N PRO A 508 -12.47 15.84 -20.62
CA PRO A 508 -11.89 17.11 -21.08
C PRO A 508 -12.94 18.10 -21.63
N GLY A 509 -13.19 19.21 -20.93
CA GLY A 509 -14.33 20.10 -21.16
C GLY A 509 -14.10 21.32 -22.06
N SER A 510 -12.86 21.58 -22.51
CA SER A 510 -12.52 22.78 -23.30
C SER A 510 -13.37 22.97 -24.57
N GLY A 511 -13.68 21.89 -25.30
CA GLY A 511 -14.54 21.97 -26.47
C GLY A 511 -15.95 22.46 -26.12
N HIS A 512 -16.57 21.84 -25.12
CA HIS A 512 -17.89 22.25 -24.64
C HIS A 512 -17.89 23.69 -24.10
N ALA A 513 -16.86 24.08 -23.35
CA ALA A 513 -16.74 25.45 -22.85
C ALA A 513 -16.63 26.49 -23.97
N THR A 514 -16.00 26.15 -25.10
CA THR A 514 -15.82 27.05 -26.24
C THR A 514 -17.08 27.15 -27.11
N ASN A 515 -17.78 26.03 -27.31
CA ASN A 515 -19.02 25.99 -28.09
C ASN A 515 -20.12 25.22 -27.32
N PRO A 516 -20.74 25.86 -26.33
CA PRO A 516 -21.64 25.18 -25.38
C PRO A 516 -22.92 24.65 -26.02
N GLN A 517 -23.33 25.19 -27.19
CA GLN A 517 -24.53 24.77 -27.89
C GLN A 517 -24.29 23.64 -28.90
N HIS A 518 -23.04 23.22 -29.12
CA HIS A 518 -22.73 22.15 -30.05
C HIS A 518 -23.14 20.79 -29.47
N ALA A 519 -24.20 20.19 -30.02
CA ALA A 519 -24.77 18.93 -29.53
C ALA A 519 -23.74 17.79 -29.42
N GLY A 520 -22.82 17.68 -30.40
CA GLY A 520 -21.75 16.69 -30.34
C GLY A 520 -20.80 16.87 -29.14
N LEU A 521 -20.48 18.12 -28.78
CA LEU A 521 -19.57 18.39 -27.65
C LEU A 521 -20.28 18.18 -26.31
N GLN A 522 -21.59 18.44 -26.23
CA GLN A 522 -22.40 18.11 -25.06
C GLN A 522 -22.46 16.60 -24.81
N LEU A 523 -22.54 15.78 -25.88
CA LEU A 523 -22.54 14.32 -25.75
C LEU A 523 -21.21 13.80 -25.20
N LEU A 524 -20.08 14.38 -25.63
CA LEU A 524 -18.75 14.02 -25.11
C LEU A 524 -18.58 14.31 -23.60
N MET A 525 -19.36 15.24 -23.04
CA MET A 525 -19.36 15.53 -21.60
C MET A 525 -20.12 14.48 -20.79
N SER A 526 -20.69 13.45 -21.42
CA SER A 526 -21.39 12.36 -20.75
C SER A 526 -20.80 11.00 -21.16
N PRO A 527 -19.51 10.71 -20.87
CA PRO A 527 -18.85 9.48 -21.34
C PRO A 527 -19.48 8.17 -20.84
N TRP A 528 -20.35 8.23 -19.83
CA TRP A 528 -21.13 7.10 -19.33
C TRP A 528 -22.41 6.81 -20.14
N LYS A 529 -22.84 7.71 -21.03
CA LYS A 529 -23.98 7.45 -21.91
C LYS A 529 -23.56 6.56 -23.08
N GLN A 530 -24.34 5.53 -23.36
CA GLN A 530 -24.25 4.79 -24.60
C GLN A 530 -25.19 5.41 -25.65
N GLU A 531 -26.42 5.70 -25.24
CA GLU A 531 -27.45 6.34 -26.04
C GLU A 531 -27.75 7.74 -25.53
N ALA A 532 -28.20 8.64 -26.41
CA ALA A 532 -28.52 10.03 -26.03
C ALA A 532 -29.61 10.13 -24.94
N THR A 533 -30.47 9.12 -24.81
CA THR A 533 -31.56 9.01 -23.82
C THR A 533 -31.12 8.40 -22.49
N ASP A 534 -29.90 7.87 -22.38
CA ASP A 534 -29.42 7.24 -21.15
C ASP A 534 -29.38 8.25 -19.99
N ARG A 535 -30.04 7.91 -18.90
CA ARG A 535 -30.10 8.71 -17.66
C ARG A 535 -29.96 7.76 -16.47
N LEU A 536 -29.35 8.25 -15.41
CA LEU A 536 -29.43 7.58 -14.11
C LEU A 536 -30.88 7.63 -13.59
N PRO A 537 -31.25 6.73 -12.68
CA PRO A 537 -32.49 6.85 -11.92
C PRO A 537 -32.59 8.22 -11.24
N SER A 538 -33.82 8.69 -11.01
CA SER A 538 -34.03 9.95 -10.29
C SER A 538 -33.42 9.87 -8.89
N VAL A 539 -33.06 11.01 -8.29
CA VAL A 539 -32.50 11.04 -6.94
C VAL A 539 -33.43 10.40 -5.92
N ASP A 540 -34.75 10.50 -6.07
CA ASP A 540 -35.70 9.82 -5.18
C ASP A 540 -35.64 8.30 -5.32
N VAL A 541 -35.48 7.78 -6.53
CA VAL A 541 -35.25 6.35 -6.74
C VAL A 541 -33.91 5.93 -6.13
N MET A 542 -32.84 6.70 -6.35
CA MET A 542 -31.51 6.41 -5.77
C MET A 542 -31.56 6.40 -4.23
N LYS A 543 -32.27 7.36 -3.60
CA LYS A 543 -32.48 7.40 -2.14
C LYS A 543 -33.28 6.21 -1.64
N LYS A 544 -34.35 5.81 -2.36
CA LYS A 544 -35.13 4.61 -2.01
C LYS A 544 -34.25 3.36 -2.06
N LEU A 545 -33.46 3.20 -3.12
CA LEU A 545 -32.52 2.09 -3.25
C LEU A 545 -31.48 2.10 -2.12
N ALA A 546 -30.92 3.26 -1.77
CA ALA A 546 -29.96 3.41 -0.67
C ALA A 546 -30.51 3.04 0.72
N ALA A 547 -31.82 3.11 0.93
CA ALA A 547 -32.46 2.77 2.20
C ALA A 547 -32.74 1.26 2.37
N LEU A 548 -32.58 0.47 1.31
CA LEU A 548 -32.82 -0.98 1.33
C LEU A 548 -31.60 -1.73 1.88
N SER A 549 -31.84 -2.96 2.38
CA SER A 549 -30.73 -3.90 2.63
C SER A 549 -30.01 -4.22 1.31
N LEU A 550 -28.75 -4.68 1.37
CA LEU A 550 -27.98 -4.97 0.16
C LEU A 550 -28.66 -6.00 -0.77
N VAL A 551 -29.36 -6.98 -0.22
CA VAL A 551 -30.08 -8.00 -1.01
C VAL A 551 -31.27 -7.37 -1.72
N GLU A 552 -32.10 -6.63 -0.99
CA GLU A 552 -33.28 -5.95 -1.53
C GLU A 552 -32.88 -4.87 -2.53
N GLN A 553 -31.78 -4.14 -2.27
CA GLN A 553 -31.22 -3.15 -3.19
C GLN A 553 -30.84 -3.79 -4.52
N ARG A 554 -30.14 -4.93 -4.52
CA ARG A 554 -29.78 -5.65 -5.75
C ARG A 554 -31.00 -6.17 -6.52
N GLN A 555 -32.01 -6.66 -5.81
CA GLN A 555 -33.27 -7.10 -6.44
C GLN A 555 -34.02 -5.92 -7.06
N ALA A 556 -34.12 -4.80 -6.34
CA ALA A 556 -34.76 -3.58 -6.83
C ALA A 556 -33.98 -2.95 -8.00
N GLU A 557 -32.65 -3.03 -8.00
CA GLU A 557 -31.82 -2.62 -9.13
C GLU A 557 -32.14 -3.42 -10.40
N GLN A 558 -32.33 -4.74 -10.29
CA GLN A 558 -32.71 -5.58 -11.44
C GLN A 558 -34.06 -5.18 -12.07
N ALA A 559 -34.96 -4.60 -11.26
CA ALA A 559 -36.25 -4.09 -11.73
C ALA A 559 -36.15 -2.73 -12.44
N LEU A 560 -35.00 -2.05 -12.40
CA LEU A 560 -34.81 -0.80 -13.15
C LEU A 560 -34.85 -1.05 -14.67
N PRO A 561 -35.35 -0.08 -15.45
CA PRO A 561 -35.26 -0.11 -16.90
C PRO A 561 -33.84 -0.45 -17.40
N PRO A 562 -33.67 -1.28 -18.44
CA PRO A 562 -32.35 -1.71 -18.90
C PRO A 562 -31.36 -0.56 -19.17
N ALA A 563 -31.83 0.56 -19.72
CA ALA A 563 -31.00 1.75 -19.94
C ALA A 563 -30.49 2.38 -18.63
N GLN A 564 -31.32 2.42 -17.59
CA GLN A 564 -30.91 2.92 -16.27
C GLN A 564 -29.90 2.00 -15.62
N ARG A 565 -30.10 0.67 -15.68
CA ARG A 565 -29.13 -0.31 -15.16
C ARG A 565 -27.75 -0.14 -15.81
N ARG A 566 -27.69 -0.11 -17.14
CA ARG A 566 -26.41 0.14 -17.86
C ARG A 566 -25.77 1.47 -17.46
N THR A 567 -26.57 2.52 -17.28
CA THR A 567 -26.03 3.83 -16.87
C THR A 567 -25.48 3.79 -15.44
N VAL A 568 -26.18 3.14 -14.51
CA VAL A 568 -25.72 2.91 -13.13
C VAL A 568 -24.38 2.17 -13.14
N GLU A 569 -24.29 1.06 -13.88
CA GLU A 569 -23.06 0.26 -13.98
C GLU A 569 -21.88 1.08 -14.51
N ARG A 570 -22.08 1.88 -15.57
CA ARG A 570 -21.02 2.71 -16.17
C ARG A 570 -20.56 3.83 -15.24
N VAL A 571 -21.49 4.47 -14.53
CA VAL A 571 -21.17 5.53 -13.56
C VAL A 571 -20.49 4.94 -12.32
N ALA A 572 -20.98 3.81 -11.80
CA ALA A 572 -20.34 3.10 -10.69
C ALA A 572 -18.90 2.70 -11.04
N SER A 573 -18.70 2.12 -12.24
CA SER A 573 -17.36 1.74 -12.73
C SER A 573 -16.40 2.91 -12.82
N MET A 574 -16.89 4.12 -13.15
CA MET A 574 -16.09 5.33 -13.16
C MET A 574 -15.67 5.74 -11.74
N CYS A 575 -16.60 5.74 -10.77
CA CYS A 575 -16.30 6.04 -9.37
C CYS A 575 -15.33 5.02 -8.75
N MET A 576 -15.52 3.74 -9.06
CA MET A 576 -14.71 2.63 -8.54
C MET A 576 -13.26 2.62 -9.04
N LYS A 577 -12.87 3.50 -9.97
CA LYS A 577 -11.46 3.75 -10.27
C LYS A 577 -10.68 4.29 -9.06
N CYS A 578 -11.37 4.98 -8.14
CA CYS A 578 -10.81 5.55 -6.93
C CYS A 578 -11.48 5.00 -5.66
N HIS A 579 -12.74 4.53 -5.78
CA HIS A 579 -13.53 3.92 -4.70
C HIS A 579 -13.63 2.40 -4.89
N ASP A 580 -12.50 1.74 -5.10
CA ASP A 580 -12.43 0.27 -5.12
C ASP A 580 -12.51 -0.31 -3.70
N HIS A 581 -12.47 -1.64 -3.58
CA HIS A 581 -12.56 -2.32 -2.29
C HIS A 581 -11.38 -2.01 -1.35
N ASP A 582 -10.20 -1.70 -1.87
CA ASP A 582 -9.06 -1.34 -1.01
C ASP A 582 -9.23 0.09 -0.50
N ASN A 583 -9.66 1.00 -1.37
CA ASN A 583 -9.68 2.42 -1.10
C ASN A 583 -10.94 2.90 -0.35
N ASP A 584 -12.10 2.30 -0.67
CA ASP A 584 -13.39 2.59 -0.06
C ASP A 584 -14.26 1.31 -0.01
N PRO A 585 -13.98 0.37 0.91
CA PRO A 585 -14.66 -0.94 0.99
C PRO A 585 -16.18 -0.85 1.17
N TYR A 586 -16.69 0.30 1.64
CA TYR A 586 -18.11 0.54 1.88
C TYR A 586 -18.74 1.46 0.83
N PHE A 587 -18.07 1.67 -0.31
CA PHE A 587 -18.60 2.49 -1.37
C PHE A 587 -19.96 1.97 -1.85
N ASN A 588 -20.96 2.84 -1.85
CA ASN A 588 -22.28 2.57 -2.40
C ASN A 588 -22.75 3.77 -3.22
N LEU A 589 -22.83 3.60 -4.55
CA LEU A 589 -23.24 4.67 -5.45
C LEU A 589 -24.60 5.26 -5.07
N TYR A 590 -25.57 4.45 -4.63
CA TYR A 590 -26.89 4.93 -4.25
C TYR A 590 -26.87 5.87 -3.04
N VAL A 591 -25.91 5.68 -2.13
CA VAL A 591 -25.72 6.53 -0.94
C VAL A 591 -25.02 7.84 -1.30
N TYR A 592 -24.04 7.80 -2.19
CA TYR A 592 -23.21 8.96 -2.53
C TYR A 592 -23.77 9.80 -3.67
N TRP A 593 -24.46 9.21 -4.64
CA TRP A 593 -24.99 9.93 -5.79
C TRP A 593 -25.93 11.08 -5.41
N PRO A 594 -26.88 10.94 -4.46
CA PRO A 594 -27.74 12.04 -4.04
C PRO A 594 -26.98 13.27 -3.49
N LYS A 595 -25.72 13.11 -3.06
CA LYS A 595 -24.89 14.19 -2.51
C LYS A 595 -24.24 15.04 -3.60
N ILE A 596 -24.12 14.51 -4.82
CA ILE A 596 -23.41 15.15 -5.94
C ILE A 596 -24.27 15.29 -7.21
N ALA A 597 -25.48 14.72 -7.22
CA ALA A 597 -26.40 14.80 -8.33
C ALA A 597 -26.79 16.26 -8.64
N HIS A 598 -26.73 16.63 -9.91
CA HIS A 598 -26.95 18.00 -10.38
C HIS A 598 -27.50 17.99 -11.82
N GLY A 599 -27.83 19.17 -12.36
CA GLY A 599 -28.39 19.30 -13.71
C GLY A 599 -29.79 18.68 -13.92
N MET A 600 -30.46 18.23 -12.85
CA MET A 600 -31.84 17.78 -12.90
C MET A 600 -32.75 19.02 -12.80
N LYS A 601 -33.33 19.45 -13.92
CA LYS A 601 -34.48 20.37 -13.85
C LYS A 601 -35.64 19.62 -13.18
N PRO A 602 -36.44 20.29 -12.33
CA PRO A 602 -37.66 19.72 -11.77
C PRO A 602 -38.56 19.09 -12.83
#